data_AF-A0A8K1CKY9-F1
#
_entry.id   AF-A0A8K1CKY9-F1
#
_cell.length_a   1.000
_cell.length_b   1.000
_cell.length_c   1.000
_cell.angle_alpha   90.00
_cell.angle_beta   90.00
_cell.angle_gamma   90.00
#
_symmetry.space_group_name_H-M   'P 1'
#
loop_
_entity.id
_entity.type
_entity.pdbx_description
1 polymer ?
#
loop_
_entity_poly.entity_id
_entity_poly.type
_entity_poly.pdbx_seq_one_letter_code
_entity_poly.pdbx_strand_id
1 'polypeptide(L)'
;MLSPSQASSKNLNILPKNGYSLVGRDRNQPYSRWRDHHLKEFSKVNPERLCLLELGVLPKDAKSMPAASKEERKRKATGTYDELIGGIWKDAEEGKIDITQKYRKISLQALFRFEHHVKSRIDQARDLRETGPRNPHIWLWGSSGHGKSSIMNFVYPTYYKKNLYNKVFDLYNPHVHTHTMLEDLDYEAVKKLSFNFIKTLCDPQGFAIDKKHQATQLTRTTVLVTSQFQISDLAVDGVGIEEQKEALYRRFWHVSVSEFL
;
A
#
# COMPACT_ATOMS: atom_id res chain seq x y z
N MET A 1 -14.03 0.66 27.50
CA MET A 1 -13.92 -0.81 27.45
C MET A 1 -12.96 -1.17 26.33
N LEU A 2 -11.76 -1.63 26.66
CA LEU A 2 -10.74 -2.04 25.68
C LEU A 2 -10.98 -3.50 25.28
N SER A 3 -10.76 -3.82 24.00
CA SER A 3 -10.95 -5.17 23.46
C SER A 3 -9.94 -6.17 24.06
N PRO A 4 -10.28 -7.47 24.15
CA PRO A 4 -9.52 -8.46 24.92
C PRO A 4 -8.09 -8.73 24.43
N SER A 5 -7.70 -8.26 23.24
CA SER A 5 -6.37 -8.53 22.67
C SER A 5 -5.26 -7.61 23.18
N GLN A 6 -5.59 -6.47 23.79
CA GLN A 6 -4.60 -5.47 24.22
C GLN A 6 -4.15 -5.60 25.68
N ALA A 7 -4.85 -6.38 26.49
CA ALA A 7 -4.58 -6.48 27.93
C ALA A 7 -3.36 -7.35 28.29
N SER A 8 -2.98 -8.31 27.43
CA SER A 8 -2.03 -9.37 27.81
C SER A 8 -0.55 -9.03 27.63
N SER A 9 -0.18 -7.96 26.91
CA SER A 9 1.21 -7.70 26.52
C SER A 9 1.99 -6.81 27.49
N LYS A 10 1.33 -5.99 28.31
CA LYS A 10 2.00 -5.00 29.18
C LYS A 10 2.70 -5.60 30.40
N ASN A 11 2.30 -6.77 30.88
CA ASN A 11 2.86 -7.39 32.08
C ASN A 11 4.01 -8.38 31.80
N LEU A 12 4.37 -8.63 30.53
CA LEU A 12 5.30 -9.70 30.15
C LEU A 12 6.64 -9.22 29.57
N ASN A 13 6.95 -7.91 29.61
CA ASN A 13 8.20 -7.35 29.07
C ASN A 13 8.50 -7.77 27.60
N ILE A 14 7.46 -7.89 26.78
CA ILE A 14 7.58 -8.28 25.37
C ILE A 14 7.73 -7.02 24.51
N LEU A 15 8.84 -6.92 23.76
CA LEU A 15 9.12 -5.78 22.87
C LEU A 15 8.05 -5.67 21.75
N PRO A 16 7.46 -4.48 21.51
CA PRO A 16 6.36 -4.29 20.55
C PRO A 16 6.68 -4.59 19.08
N LYS A 17 7.97 -4.71 18.73
CA LYS A 17 8.44 -4.92 17.35
C LYS A 17 8.33 -6.37 16.87
N ASN A 18 8.14 -7.32 17.78
CA ASN A 18 7.98 -8.72 17.45
C ASN A 18 6.48 -9.05 17.57
N GLY A 19 5.76 -8.99 16.46
CA GLY A 19 4.33 -9.30 16.41
C GLY A 19 4.08 -10.78 16.74
N TYR A 20 3.92 -11.11 18.02
CA TYR A 20 3.51 -12.45 18.43
C TYR A 20 2.01 -12.59 18.22
N SER A 21 1.61 -13.29 17.16
CA SER A 21 0.22 -13.64 16.89
C SER A 21 -0.11 -15.01 17.48
N LEU A 22 -1.15 -15.07 18.31
CA LEU A 22 -1.84 -16.32 18.60
C LEU A 22 -2.76 -16.61 17.42
N VAL A 23 -2.29 -17.41 16.46
CA VAL A 23 -3.12 -17.85 15.34
C VAL A 23 -4.16 -18.82 15.89
N GLY A 24 -5.46 -18.56 15.64
CA GLY A 24 -6.54 -19.44 16.07
C GLY A 24 -6.56 -20.75 15.28
N ARG A 25 -6.91 -21.87 15.95
CA ARG A 25 -6.96 -23.21 15.34
C ARG A 25 -7.99 -23.28 14.23
N ASP A 26 -7.58 -23.75 13.05
CA ASP A 26 -8.51 -24.20 12.02
C ASP A 26 -9.22 -25.47 12.49
N ARG A 27 -10.53 -25.35 12.76
CA ARG A 27 -11.37 -26.43 13.29
C ARG A 27 -11.57 -27.58 12.29
N ASN A 28 -11.33 -27.33 11.00
CA ASN A 28 -11.48 -28.32 9.94
C ASN A 28 -10.27 -29.25 9.79
N GLN A 29 -9.18 -29.01 10.54
CA GLN A 29 -7.97 -29.81 10.49
C GLN A 29 -7.79 -30.64 11.77
N PRO A 30 -7.14 -31.82 11.67
CA PRO A 30 -6.83 -32.66 12.83
C PRO A 30 -5.89 -31.95 13.83
N TYR A 31 -5.92 -32.41 15.08
CA TYR A 31 -5.13 -31.79 16.15
C TYR A 31 -3.62 -31.99 15.95
N SER A 32 -3.22 -33.14 15.39
CA SER A 32 -1.83 -33.44 15.00
C SER A 32 -1.26 -32.40 14.03
N ARG A 33 -1.99 -32.09 12.97
CA ARG A 33 -1.55 -31.14 11.92
C ARG A 33 -1.38 -29.72 12.44
N TRP A 34 -2.22 -29.33 13.40
CA TRP A 34 -2.09 -28.04 14.07
C TRP A 34 -0.81 -27.97 14.92
N ARG A 35 -0.52 -29.03 15.69
CA ARG A 35 0.73 -29.13 16.46
C ARG A 35 1.95 -29.06 15.56
N ASP A 36 1.98 -29.84 14.48
CA ASP A 36 3.12 -29.87 13.54
C ASP A 36 3.35 -28.51 12.88
N HIS A 37 2.28 -27.77 12.59
CA HIS A 37 2.37 -26.41 12.07
C HIS A 37 3.14 -25.47 13.01
N HIS A 38 2.99 -25.65 14.32
CA HIS A 38 3.62 -24.80 15.33
C HIS A 38 4.99 -25.29 15.80
N LEU A 39 5.43 -26.47 15.37
CA LEU A 39 6.75 -27.05 15.66
C LEU A 39 7.76 -26.88 14.52
N LYS A 40 7.43 -26.13 13.47
CA LYS A 40 8.32 -25.92 12.31
C LYS A 40 9.61 -25.21 12.72
N GLU A 41 10.76 -25.81 12.40
CA GLU A 41 12.10 -25.29 12.72
C GLU A 41 12.30 -23.84 12.28
N PHE A 42 11.93 -23.49 11.04
CA PHE A 42 12.10 -22.14 10.51
C PHE A 42 11.30 -21.07 11.26
N SER A 43 10.28 -21.47 12.03
CA SER A 43 9.42 -20.56 12.79
C SER A 43 9.93 -20.27 14.21
N LYS A 44 11.04 -20.90 14.63
CA LYS A 44 11.56 -20.84 16.00
C LYS A 44 12.99 -20.32 16.03
N VAL A 45 13.32 -19.61 17.11
CA VAL A 45 14.63 -18.99 17.31
C VAL A 45 15.70 -20.02 17.67
N ASN A 46 15.34 -21.09 18.38
CA ASN A 46 16.24 -22.19 18.72
C ASN A 46 15.76 -23.50 18.08
N PRO A 47 16.49 -24.03 17.08
CA PRO A 47 16.15 -25.29 16.40
C PRO A 47 16.16 -26.53 17.31
N GLU A 48 16.93 -26.50 18.41
CA GLU A 48 17.07 -27.64 19.32
C GLU A 48 15.91 -27.76 20.33
N ARG A 49 15.06 -26.72 20.44
CA ARG A 49 13.92 -26.68 21.37
C ARG A 49 12.67 -26.15 20.69
N LEU A 50 12.07 -27.00 19.86
CA LEU A 50 10.87 -26.68 19.07
C LEU A 50 9.59 -26.58 19.91
N CYS A 51 9.54 -27.27 21.05
CA CYS A 51 8.42 -27.26 21.99
C CYS A 51 8.94 -26.94 23.40
N LEU A 52 8.40 -25.89 24.03
CA LEU A 52 8.78 -25.51 25.39
C LEU A 52 8.03 -26.32 26.47
N LEU A 53 6.78 -26.69 26.19
CA LEU A 53 5.92 -27.43 27.11
C LEU A 53 4.80 -28.11 26.32
N GLU A 54 4.66 -29.41 26.50
CA GLU A 54 3.53 -30.19 25.98
C GLU A 54 3.00 -31.05 27.13
N LEU A 55 1.72 -30.90 27.45
CA LEU A 55 1.07 -31.60 28.54
C LEU A 55 -0.11 -32.40 28.00
N GLY A 56 -0.12 -33.70 28.27
CA GLY A 56 -1.20 -34.62 27.90
C GLY A 56 -0.95 -35.40 26.60
N VAL A 57 -1.99 -36.12 26.18
CA VAL A 57 -1.98 -36.96 24.96
C VAL A 57 -3.02 -36.39 23.99
N LEU A 58 -2.62 -36.16 22.73
CA LEU A 58 -3.52 -35.64 21.72
C LEU A 58 -4.67 -36.63 21.42
N PRO A 59 -5.89 -36.14 21.16
CA PRO A 59 -6.99 -36.99 20.70
C PRO A 59 -6.62 -37.73 19.40
N LYS A 60 -7.01 -38.99 19.26
CA LYS A 60 -6.81 -39.75 18.03
C LYS A 60 -7.58 -39.09 16.88
N ASP A 61 -6.90 -38.82 15.78
CA ASP A 61 -7.50 -38.21 14.60
C ASP A 61 -8.57 -39.13 13.99
N ALA A 62 -9.71 -38.57 13.62
CA ALA A 62 -10.76 -39.32 12.94
C ALA A 62 -10.28 -39.77 11.55
N LYS A 63 -10.53 -41.03 11.18
CA LYS A 63 -10.18 -41.58 9.86
C LYS A 63 -10.89 -40.79 8.76
N SER A 64 -10.15 -39.96 8.04
CA SER A 64 -10.60 -39.28 6.83
C SER A 64 -11.01 -40.29 5.76
N MET A 65 -12.12 -40.00 5.06
CA MET A 65 -12.48 -40.64 3.78
C MET A 65 -11.28 -40.63 2.80
N PRO A 66 -11.13 -41.64 1.93
CA PRO A 66 -10.02 -41.71 1.00
C PRO A 66 -10.07 -40.54 0.03
N ALA A 67 -9.11 -39.63 0.17
CA ALA A 67 -8.89 -38.55 -0.79
C ALA A 67 -8.38 -39.17 -2.09
N ALA A 68 -9.16 -39.05 -3.17
CA ALA A 68 -8.64 -39.27 -4.51
C ALA A 68 -7.32 -38.49 -4.67
N SER A 69 -6.26 -39.20 -5.07
CA SER A 69 -4.86 -38.78 -5.20
C SER A 69 -4.66 -37.27 -5.40
N LYS A 70 -4.41 -36.55 -4.28
CA LYS A 70 -4.02 -35.13 -4.29
C LYS A 70 -2.60 -34.93 -4.85
N GLU A 71 -1.75 -35.95 -4.78
CA GLU A 71 -0.37 -35.87 -5.26
C GLU A 71 -0.27 -35.88 -6.78
N GLU A 72 -1.11 -36.65 -7.47
CA GLU A 72 -1.04 -36.76 -8.93
C GLU A 72 -1.63 -35.53 -9.64
N ARG A 73 -2.62 -34.87 -9.02
CA ARG A 73 -3.13 -33.55 -9.46
C ARG A 73 -2.17 -32.41 -9.15
N LYS A 74 -1.44 -32.43 -8.03
CA LYS A 74 -0.41 -31.42 -7.73
C LYS A 74 0.83 -31.57 -8.60
N ARG A 75 1.34 -32.80 -8.81
CA ARG A 75 2.56 -33.01 -9.62
C ARG A 75 2.37 -32.61 -11.08
N LYS A 76 1.20 -32.80 -11.67
CA LYS A 76 0.91 -32.40 -13.08
C LYS A 76 0.57 -30.92 -13.27
N ALA A 77 0.17 -30.19 -12.23
CA ALA A 77 -0.22 -28.78 -12.33
C ALA A 77 0.82 -27.80 -11.76
N THR A 78 1.66 -28.23 -10.82
CA THR A 78 2.56 -27.35 -10.07
C THR A 78 3.97 -27.30 -10.67
N GLY A 79 4.50 -28.41 -11.20
CA GLY A 79 5.86 -28.45 -11.76
C GLY A 79 6.03 -27.51 -12.96
N THR A 80 5.13 -27.59 -13.95
CA THR A 80 5.24 -26.76 -15.17
C THR A 80 4.90 -25.29 -14.93
N TYR A 81 4.06 -24.96 -13.95
CA TYR A 81 3.63 -23.57 -13.70
C TYR A 81 4.63 -22.81 -12.83
N ASP A 82 5.14 -23.44 -11.76
CA ASP A 82 6.11 -22.82 -10.86
C ASP A 82 7.51 -22.70 -11.49
N GLU A 83 7.96 -23.70 -12.26
CA GLU A 83 9.23 -23.60 -13.03
C GLU A 83 9.15 -22.53 -14.12
N LEU A 84 7.99 -22.42 -14.77
CA LEU A 84 7.75 -21.41 -15.79
C LEU A 84 7.68 -20.01 -15.18
N ILE A 85 7.01 -19.86 -14.03
CA ILE A 85 7.00 -18.62 -13.26
C ILE A 85 8.42 -18.26 -12.82
N GLY A 86 9.18 -19.20 -12.24
CA GLY A 86 10.56 -18.99 -11.82
C GLY A 86 11.47 -18.56 -12.97
N GLY A 87 11.29 -19.14 -14.16
CA GLY A 87 12.00 -18.74 -15.37
C GLY A 87 11.66 -17.32 -15.83
N ILE A 88 10.38 -16.92 -15.76
CA ILE A 88 9.97 -15.55 -16.11
C ILE A 88 10.54 -14.53 -15.11
N TRP A 89 10.52 -14.84 -13.81
CA TRP A 89 11.11 -13.97 -12.78
C TRP A 89 12.59 -13.70 -13.05
N LYS A 90 13.35 -14.76 -13.36
CA LYS A 90 14.78 -14.65 -13.68
C LYS A 90 15.04 -13.79 -14.93
N ASP A 91 14.25 -13.99 -15.99
CA ASP A 91 14.39 -13.19 -17.23
C ASP A 91 14.02 -11.70 -17.01
N ALA A 92 13.04 -11.42 -16.14
CA ALA A 92 12.63 -10.06 -15.78
C ALA A 92 13.68 -9.33 -14.91
N GLU A 93 14.28 -10.03 -13.94
CA GLU A 93 15.39 -9.50 -13.12
C GLU A 93 16.65 -9.22 -13.96
N GLU A 94 16.89 -10.01 -14.99
CA GLU A 94 17.99 -9.83 -15.95
C GLU A 94 17.73 -8.74 -17.02
N GLY A 95 16.56 -8.09 -17.00
CA GLY A 95 16.22 -6.98 -17.90
C GLY A 95 15.89 -7.40 -19.35
N LYS A 96 15.54 -8.67 -19.60
CA LYS A 96 15.12 -9.14 -20.93
C LYS A 96 13.65 -8.82 -21.15
N ILE A 97 13.39 -7.77 -21.93
CA ILE A 97 12.06 -7.15 -22.09
C ILE A 97 11.08 -7.99 -22.94
N ASP A 98 11.55 -8.93 -23.77
CA ASP A 98 10.68 -9.65 -24.72
C ASP A 98 10.11 -10.98 -24.16
N ILE A 99 9.39 -10.86 -23.05
CA ILE A 99 8.66 -11.97 -22.39
C ILE A 99 7.49 -12.44 -23.28
N THR A 100 6.95 -11.55 -24.12
CA THR A 100 5.78 -11.79 -24.96
C THR A 100 6.06 -12.80 -26.08
N GLN A 101 7.24 -12.76 -26.71
CA GLN A 101 7.60 -13.74 -27.74
C GLN A 101 7.88 -15.14 -27.18
N LYS A 102 8.58 -15.22 -26.03
CA LYS A 102 9.02 -16.49 -25.44
C LYS A 102 7.86 -17.32 -24.85
N TYR A 103 6.82 -16.67 -24.33
CA TYR A 103 5.72 -17.35 -23.60
C TYR A 103 4.37 -17.36 -24.35
N ARG A 104 4.40 -17.22 -25.68
CA ARG A 104 3.24 -17.12 -26.58
C ARG A 104 2.16 -18.23 -26.45
N LYS A 105 2.49 -19.37 -25.82
CA LYS A 105 1.56 -20.50 -25.59
C LYS A 105 0.70 -20.37 -24.33
N ILE A 106 0.98 -19.41 -23.45
CA ILE A 106 0.17 -19.13 -22.27
C ILE A 106 -0.97 -18.21 -22.71
N SER A 107 -2.20 -18.50 -22.27
CA SER A 107 -3.33 -17.64 -22.62
C SER A 107 -2.99 -16.19 -22.27
N LEU A 108 -3.19 -15.27 -23.20
CA LEU A 108 -2.85 -13.85 -23.04
C LEU A 108 -3.37 -13.30 -21.70
N GLN A 109 -4.52 -13.80 -21.24
CA GLN A 109 -5.12 -13.46 -19.94
C GLN A 109 -4.31 -13.90 -18.71
N ALA A 110 -3.58 -15.03 -18.77
CA ALA A 110 -2.69 -15.47 -17.71
C ALA A 110 -1.38 -14.66 -17.73
N LEU A 111 -0.85 -14.33 -18.92
CA LEU A 111 0.29 -13.43 -19.09
C LEU A 111 0.00 -12.02 -18.55
N PHE A 112 -1.15 -11.41 -18.90
CA PHE A 112 -1.55 -10.09 -18.38
C PHE A 112 -1.73 -10.08 -16.85
N ARG A 113 -2.36 -11.11 -16.28
CA ARG A 113 -2.51 -11.23 -14.82
C ARG A 113 -1.16 -11.39 -14.13
N PHE A 114 -0.26 -12.16 -14.74
CA PHE A 114 1.07 -12.41 -14.21
C PHE A 114 1.96 -11.16 -14.28
N GLU A 115 2.03 -10.49 -15.44
CA GLU A 115 2.75 -9.22 -15.60
C GLU A 115 2.30 -8.18 -14.56
N HIS A 116 0.99 -8.08 -14.34
CA HIS A 116 0.42 -7.18 -13.35
C HIS A 116 0.79 -7.57 -11.91
N HIS A 117 0.82 -8.87 -11.59
CA HIS A 117 1.22 -9.36 -10.26
C HIS A 117 2.72 -9.20 -10.01
N VAL A 118 3.56 -9.39 -11.02
CA VAL A 118 5.01 -9.20 -10.96
C VAL A 118 5.34 -7.73 -10.77
N LYS A 119 4.78 -6.85 -11.61
CA LYS A 119 4.99 -5.40 -11.51
C LYS A 119 4.55 -4.85 -10.16
N SER A 120 3.40 -5.27 -9.64
CA SER A 120 2.93 -4.79 -8.33
C SER A 120 3.86 -5.18 -7.19
N ARG A 121 4.45 -6.38 -7.20
CA ARG A 121 5.43 -6.79 -6.17
C ARG A 121 6.77 -6.08 -6.30
N ILE A 122 7.27 -5.88 -7.51
CA ILE A 122 8.52 -5.13 -7.74
C ILE A 122 8.34 -3.66 -7.33
N ASP A 123 7.21 -3.04 -7.69
CA ASP A 123 6.89 -1.66 -7.30
C ASP A 123 6.71 -1.51 -5.78
N GLN A 124 6.12 -2.51 -5.10
CA GLN A 124 5.99 -2.54 -3.64
C GLN A 124 7.32 -2.79 -2.92
N ALA A 125 8.28 -3.48 -3.56
CA ALA A 125 9.60 -3.77 -3.01
C ALA A 125 10.61 -2.64 -3.22
N ARG A 126 10.36 -1.70 -4.15
CA ARG A 126 11.22 -0.54 -4.36
C ARG A 126 11.16 0.39 -3.14
N ASP A 127 12.32 0.60 -2.54
CA ASP A 127 12.55 1.50 -1.43
C ASP A 127 11.99 2.91 -1.79
N LEU A 128 11.02 3.40 -1.00
CA LEU A 128 10.49 4.78 -1.06
C LEU A 128 11.55 5.87 -0.76
N ARG A 129 12.83 5.47 -0.67
CA ARG A 129 13.94 6.27 -0.19
C ARG A 129 14.46 7.26 -1.24
N GLU A 130 14.13 7.09 -2.52
CA GLU A 130 14.80 7.83 -3.61
C GLU A 130 13.87 8.55 -4.62
N THR A 131 12.55 8.50 -4.47
CA THR A 131 11.65 9.08 -5.47
C THR A 131 11.17 10.48 -5.10
N GLY A 132 11.97 11.48 -5.47
CA GLY A 132 11.51 12.85 -5.72
C GLY A 132 12.17 13.96 -4.88
N PRO A 133 12.10 15.23 -5.33
CA PRO A 133 12.60 16.39 -4.58
C PRO A 133 11.93 16.47 -3.21
N ARG A 134 12.70 16.78 -2.15
CA ARG A 134 12.15 16.99 -0.78
C ARG A 134 11.57 18.40 -0.64
N ASN A 135 10.70 18.77 -1.57
CA ASN A 135 10.06 20.08 -1.59
C ASN A 135 8.95 20.13 -0.53
N PRO A 136 8.75 21.27 0.15
CA PRO A 136 7.61 21.44 1.05
C PRO A 136 6.30 21.32 0.26
N HIS A 137 5.24 20.82 0.90
CA HIS A 137 3.92 20.91 0.31
C HIS A 137 3.50 22.37 0.28
N ILE A 138 2.92 22.86 -0.82
CA ILE A 138 2.57 24.28 -0.98
C ILE A 138 1.06 24.41 -1.12
N TRP A 139 0.50 25.38 -0.41
CA TRP A 139 -0.88 25.82 -0.58
C TRP A 139 -0.87 27.27 -1.05
N LEU A 140 -1.08 27.46 -2.34
CA LEU A 140 -1.14 28.78 -2.97
C LEU A 140 -2.61 29.23 -3.08
N TRP A 141 -2.96 30.26 -2.33
CA TRP A 141 -4.32 30.77 -2.29
C TRP A 141 -4.43 32.19 -2.86
N GLY A 142 -5.62 32.56 -3.33
CA GLY A 142 -5.93 33.92 -3.77
C GLY A 142 -6.98 33.97 -4.87
N SER A 143 -7.44 35.16 -5.22
CA SER A 143 -8.54 35.37 -6.17
C SER A 143 -8.31 34.71 -7.53
N SER A 144 -9.41 34.43 -8.25
CA SER A 144 -9.32 33.94 -9.63
C SER A 144 -8.55 34.92 -10.53
N GLY A 145 -7.94 34.40 -11.59
CA GLY A 145 -7.20 35.24 -12.56
C GLY A 145 -5.80 35.71 -12.12
N HIS A 146 -5.37 35.46 -10.88
CA HIS A 146 -4.04 35.87 -10.38
C HIS A 146 -2.90 34.91 -10.79
N GLY A 147 -3.10 34.06 -11.80
CA GLY A 147 -2.05 33.20 -12.35
C GLY A 147 -1.55 32.05 -11.46
N LYS A 148 -2.28 31.68 -10.39
CA LYS A 148 -1.89 30.59 -9.46
C LYS A 148 -1.44 29.30 -10.16
N SER A 149 -2.29 28.77 -11.04
CA SER A 149 -1.97 27.55 -11.81
C SER A 149 -0.82 27.77 -12.79
N SER A 150 -0.74 28.96 -13.40
CA SER A 150 0.34 29.32 -14.34
C SER A 150 1.71 29.34 -13.66
N ILE A 151 1.81 29.97 -12.48
CA ILE A 151 3.04 30.01 -11.68
C ILE A 151 3.45 28.58 -11.29
N MET A 152 2.51 27.80 -10.78
CA MET A 152 2.78 26.42 -10.39
C MET A 152 3.23 25.55 -11.57
N ASN A 153 2.63 25.72 -12.75
CA ASN A 153 3.03 25.01 -13.96
C ASN A 153 4.41 25.44 -14.46
N PHE A 154 4.72 26.73 -14.36
CA PHE A 154 6.04 27.26 -14.73
C PHE A 154 7.15 26.71 -13.82
N VAL A 155 6.92 26.66 -12.51
CA VAL A 155 7.92 26.19 -11.53
C VAL A 155 8.01 24.66 -11.51
N TYR A 156 6.88 23.96 -11.65
CA TYR A 156 6.80 22.50 -11.50
C TYR A 156 6.21 21.80 -12.74
N PRO A 157 6.81 21.91 -13.93
CA PRO A 157 6.19 21.47 -15.19
C PRO A 157 5.89 19.97 -15.28
N THR A 158 6.51 19.14 -14.44
CA THR A 158 6.32 17.69 -14.39
C THR A 158 5.34 17.24 -13.29
N TYR A 159 4.36 18.08 -12.95
CA TYR A 159 3.33 17.71 -11.97
C TYR A 159 2.29 16.75 -12.57
N TYR A 160 1.72 15.90 -11.71
CA TYR A 160 0.53 15.13 -11.99
C TYR A 160 -0.73 15.91 -11.62
N LYS A 161 -1.62 16.14 -12.57
CA LYS A 161 -2.93 16.77 -12.31
C LYS A 161 -3.89 15.75 -11.70
N LYS A 162 -4.18 15.86 -10.40
CA LYS A 162 -5.12 14.96 -9.71
C LYS A 162 -6.56 15.40 -9.99
N ASN A 163 -7.40 14.46 -10.39
CA ASN A 163 -8.84 14.69 -10.41
C ASN A 163 -9.39 14.80 -8.98
N LEU A 164 -10.03 15.92 -8.65
CA LEU A 164 -10.52 16.22 -7.31
C LEU A 164 -11.84 15.50 -6.95
N TYR A 165 -12.55 14.94 -7.92
CA TYR A 165 -13.86 14.31 -7.68
C TYR A 165 -13.78 12.80 -7.46
N ASN A 166 -12.57 12.24 -7.43
CA ASN A 166 -12.32 10.83 -7.12
C ASN A 166 -11.04 10.67 -6.30
N LYS A 167 -10.86 9.51 -5.66
CA LYS A 167 -9.63 9.19 -4.90
C LYS A 167 -8.60 8.39 -5.70
N VAL A 168 -8.91 8.06 -6.95
CA VAL A 168 -8.09 7.23 -7.83
C VAL A 168 -6.98 8.07 -8.49
N PHE A 169 -5.79 7.49 -8.60
CA PHE A 169 -4.61 8.09 -9.23
C PHE A 169 -4.45 7.59 -10.66
N ASP A 170 -5.44 7.89 -11.51
CA ASP A 170 -5.43 7.44 -12.90
C ASP A 170 -4.26 8.06 -13.67
N LEU A 171 -3.55 7.25 -14.47
CA LEU A 171 -2.34 7.63 -15.21
C LEU A 171 -1.16 8.17 -14.38
N TYR A 172 -1.22 8.14 -13.05
CA TYR A 172 -0.10 8.59 -12.22
C TYR A 172 1.11 7.68 -12.41
N ASN A 173 2.26 8.25 -12.77
CA ASN A 173 3.53 7.55 -12.87
C ASN A 173 4.59 8.19 -11.96
N PRO A 174 5.08 7.51 -10.91
CA PRO A 174 6.09 8.07 -10.00
C PRO A 174 7.46 8.28 -10.65
N HIS A 175 7.71 7.70 -11.83
CA HIS A 175 8.96 7.94 -12.59
C HIS A 175 8.94 9.19 -13.46
N VAL A 176 7.74 9.71 -13.77
CA VAL A 176 7.57 10.88 -14.64
C VAL A 176 7.12 12.08 -13.80
N HIS A 177 6.17 11.86 -12.89
CA HIS A 177 5.57 12.92 -12.11
C HIS A 177 6.36 13.17 -10.83
N THR A 178 6.80 14.41 -10.67
CA THR A 178 7.58 14.84 -9.51
C THR A 178 6.69 15.33 -8.36
N HIS A 179 5.55 15.93 -8.70
CA HIS A 179 4.61 16.54 -7.75
C HIS A 179 3.18 16.10 -8.08
N THR A 180 2.28 16.18 -7.11
CA THR A 180 0.84 16.01 -7.30
C THR A 180 0.14 17.34 -7.10
N MET A 181 -0.55 17.82 -8.13
CA MET A 181 -1.30 19.07 -8.13
C MET A 181 -2.78 18.81 -7.81
N LEU A 182 -3.28 19.46 -6.76
CA LEU A 182 -4.70 19.65 -6.47
C LEU A 182 -5.09 21.03 -7.00
N GLU A 183 -5.40 21.09 -8.29
CA GLU A 183 -5.68 22.34 -8.99
C GLU A 183 -7.12 22.80 -8.76
N ASP A 184 -7.31 24.06 -8.39
CA ASP A 184 -8.63 24.68 -8.10
C ASP A 184 -9.41 23.91 -7.03
N LEU A 185 -8.75 23.68 -5.89
CA LEU A 185 -9.37 23.02 -4.74
C LEU A 185 -10.43 23.93 -4.10
N ASP A 186 -11.68 23.50 -4.11
CA ASP A 186 -12.83 24.20 -3.54
C ASP A 186 -13.57 23.37 -2.47
N TYR A 187 -14.70 23.89 -1.99
CA TYR A 187 -15.55 23.23 -1.00
C TYR A 187 -16.07 21.87 -1.47
N GLU A 188 -16.50 21.76 -2.72
CA GLU A 188 -17.07 20.52 -3.25
C GLU A 188 -16.00 19.42 -3.39
N ALA A 189 -14.83 19.81 -3.89
CA ALA A 189 -13.66 18.96 -3.99
C ALA A 189 -13.22 18.45 -2.60
N VAL A 190 -13.13 19.35 -1.61
CA VAL A 190 -12.78 18.97 -0.23
C VAL A 190 -13.82 18.02 0.35
N LYS A 191 -15.11 18.24 0.10
CA LYS A 191 -16.18 17.35 0.56
C LYS A 191 -16.05 15.93 -0.01
N LYS A 192 -15.66 15.80 -1.29
CA LYS A 192 -15.47 14.49 -1.93
C LYS A 192 -14.15 13.81 -1.53
N LEU A 193 -13.05 14.55 -1.50
CA LEU A 193 -11.74 14.00 -1.13
C LEU A 193 -11.65 13.72 0.36
N SER A 194 -12.23 14.59 1.19
CA SER A 194 -12.02 14.74 2.63
C SER A 194 -10.63 15.28 3.00
N PHE A 195 -10.56 16.08 4.06
CA PHE A 195 -9.29 16.51 4.65
C PHE A 195 -8.40 15.35 5.08
N ASN A 196 -8.97 14.22 5.50
CA ASN A 196 -8.17 13.05 5.86
C ASN A 196 -7.40 12.49 4.67
N PHE A 197 -7.99 12.48 3.48
CA PHE A 197 -7.29 12.07 2.27
C PHE A 197 -6.14 13.03 1.94
N ILE A 198 -6.38 14.35 2.00
CA ILE A 198 -5.33 15.35 1.76
C ILE A 198 -4.16 15.17 2.76
N LYS A 199 -4.46 14.91 4.04
CA LYS A 199 -3.43 14.60 5.05
C LYS A 199 -2.63 13.33 4.70
N THR A 200 -3.28 12.30 4.18
CA THR A 200 -2.63 11.07 3.72
C THR A 200 -1.70 11.31 2.53
N LEU A 201 -2.07 12.19 1.60
CA LEU A 201 -1.19 12.56 0.46
C LEU A 201 0.11 13.23 0.93
N CYS A 202 0.08 13.86 2.10
CA CYS A 202 1.22 14.55 2.69
C CYS A 202 2.00 13.67 3.69
N ASP A 203 1.77 12.36 3.72
CA ASP A 203 2.51 11.47 4.61
C ASP A 203 3.98 11.35 4.15
N PRO A 204 4.97 11.73 4.99
CA PRO A 204 6.38 11.62 4.63
C PRO A 204 6.83 10.18 4.38
N GLN A 205 6.13 9.18 4.93
CA GLN A 205 6.41 7.76 4.74
C GLN A 205 5.77 7.19 3.47
N GLY A 206 5.08 8.04 2.69
CA GLY A 206 4.33 7.61 1.53
C GLY A 206 2.94 7.08 1.88
N PHE A 207 2.15 6.84 0.85
CA PHE A 207 0.77 6.42 0.96
C PHE A 207 0.39 5.47 -0.16
N ALA A 208 -0.61 4.64 0.11
CA ALA A 208 -1.16 3.73 -0.85
C ALA A 208 -2.07 4.49 -1.83
N ILE A 209 -1.83 4.30 -3.13
CA ILE A 209 -2.66 4.83 -4.20
C ILE A 209 -3.39 3.71 -4.93
N ASP A 210 -4.67 3.97 -5.19
CA ASP A 210 -5.47 3.11 -6.05
C ASP A 210 -5.38 3.62 -7.49
N LYS A 211 -5.00 2.72 -8.40
CA LYS A 211 -4.98 2.97 -9.84
C LYS A 211 -6.11 2.19 -10.50
N LYS A 212 -6.74 2.80 -11.49
CA LYS A 212 -7.87 2.17 -12.19
C LYS A 212 -7.39 0.87 -12.86
N HIS A 213 -8.07 -0.24 -12.57
CA HIS A 213 -7.72 -1.58 -13.07
C HIS A 213 -6.32 -2.06 -12.70
N GLN A 214 -5.68 -1.47 -11.69
CA GLN A 214 -4.36 -1.88 -11.22
C GLN A 214 -4.35 -2.11 -9.71
N ALA A 215 -3.36 -2.86 -9.23
CA ALA A 215 -3.15 -3.10 -7.81
C ALA A 215 -2.75 -1.80 -7.13
N THR A 216 -3.12 -1.67 -5.86
CA THR A 216 -2.69 -0.58 -5.01
C THR A 216 -1.16 -0.50 -4.97
N GLN A 217 -0.62 0.67 -5.24
CA GLN A 217 0.81 0.95 -5.25
C GLN A 217 1.16 1.89 -4.10
N LEU A 218 2.33 1.71 -3.49
CA LEU A 218 2.83 2.64 -2.49
C LEU A 218 3.60 3.74 -3.22
N THR A 219 3.29 5.00 -2.94
CA THR A 219 3.98 6.14 -3.55
C THR A 219 4.25 7.24 -2.55
N ARG A 220 5.14 8.15 -2.93
CA ARG A 220 5.42 9.40 -2.22
C ARG A 220 5.48 10.53 -3.24
N THR A 221 4.93 11.69 -2.89
CA THR A 221 4.91 12.86 -3.77
C THR A 221 4.83 14.14 -2.94
N THR A 222 5.35 15.24 -3.46
CA THR A 222 5.07 16.57 -2.92
C THR A 222 3.71 17.04 -3.45
N VAL A 223 2.90 17.62 -2.57
CA VAL A 223 1.54 18.06 -2.88
C VAL A 223 1.54 19.57 -3.08
N LEU A 224 1.02 19.99 -4.22
CA LEU A 224 0.82 21.38 -4.58
C LEU A 224 -0.68 21.62 -4.63
N VAL A 225 -1.14 22.71 -4.01
CA VAL A 225 -2.56 23.10 -4.00
C VAL A 225 -2.68 24.49 -4.57
N THR A 226 -3.61 24.68 -5.50
CA THR A 226 -4.09 26.01 -5.89
C THR A 226 -5.55 26.13 -5.46
N SER A 227 -5.90 27.22 -4.80
CA SER A 227 -7.27 27.46 -4.34
C SER A 227 -7.61 28.94 -4.32
N GLN A 228 -8.89 29.26 -4.43
CA GLN A 228 -9.41 30.60 -4.14
C GLN A 228 -9.59 30.82 -2.64
N PHE A 229 -9.55 29.75 -1.86
CA PHE A 229 -9.87 29.69 -0.44
C PHE A 229 -8.65 29.32 0.39
N GLN A 230 -8.61 29.79 1.64
CA GLN A 230 -7.65 29.32 2.63
C GLN A 230 -8.06 27.97 3.20
N ILE A 231 -7.12 27.29 3.87
CA ILE A 231 -7.40 26.04 4.58
C ILE A 231 -8.54 26.21 5.60
N SER A 232 -8.55 27.34 6.31
CA SER A 232 -9.62 27.67 7.28
C SER A 232 -10.98 27.81 6.62
N ASP A 233 -11.02 28.39 5.42
CA ASP A 233 -12.26 28.67 4.71
C ASP A 233 -12.91 27.38 4.24
N LEU A 234 -12.12 26.40 3.80
CA LEU A 234 -12.58 25.10 3.31
C LEU A 234 -12.95 24.10 4.42
N ALA A 235 -12.67 24.42 5.68
CA ALA A 235 -12.92 23.53 6.79
C ALA A 235 -14.43 23.43 7.06
N VAL A 236 -14.97 22.20 7.04
CA VAL A 236 -16.39 21.95 7.32
C VAL A 236 -16.60 21.86 8.82
N ASP A 237 -17.58 22.61 9.33
CA ASP A 237 -17.97 22.62 10.75
C ASP A 237 -18.26 21.22 11.28
N GLY A 238 -17.63 20.88 12.41
CA GLY A 238 -17.76 19.56 13.04
C GLY A 238 -16.81 19.37 14.21
N VAL A 239 -16.99 18.24 14.91
CA VAL A 239 -16.12 17.86 16.04
C VAL A 239 -14.70 17.63 15.53
N GLY A 240 -13.74 18.29 16.14
CA GLY A 240 -12.32 18.15 15.82
C GLY A 240 -11.83 19.06 14.68
N ILE A 241 -12.59 20.07 14.27
CA ILE A 241 -12.25 20.94 13.12
C ILE A 241 -10.92 21.67 13.30
N GLU A 242 -10.64 22.18 14.49
CA GLU A 242 -9.41 22.94 14.77
C GLU A 242 -8.18 22.04 14.66
N GLU A 243 -8.27 20.81 15.16
CA GLU A 243 -7.24 19.79 15.02
C GLU A 243 -7.03 19.41 13.56
N GLN A 244 -8.09 19.41 12.73
CA GLN A 244 -7.95 19.17 11.29
C GLN A 244 -7.26 20.34 10.57
N LYS A 245 -7.62 21.58 10.92
CA LYS A 245 -7.00 22.80 10.38
C LYS A 245 -5.52 22.86 10.74
N GLU A 246 -5.19 22.73 12.03
CA GLU A 246 -3.80 22.72 12.53
C GLU A 246 -2.97 21.61 11.85
N ALA A 247 -3.59 20.44 11.67
CA ALA A 247 -2.97 19.33 10.98
C ALA A 247 -2.65 19.62 9.51
N LEU A 248 -3.43 20.44 8.80
CA LEU A 248 -3.12 20.84 7.44
C LEU A 248 -2.13 22.01 7.41
N TYR A 249 -2.30 23.01 8.29
CA TYR A 249 -1.39 24.15 8.40
C TYR A 249 0.05 23.73 8.70
N ARG A 250 0.27 22.70 9.51
CA ARG A 250 1.64 22.18 9.77
C ARG A 250 2.26 21.42 8.59
N ARG A 251 1.45 20.99 7.60
CA ARG A 251 1.90 20.18 6.47
C ARG A 251 2.18 21.03 5.23
N PHE A 252 1.49 22.16 5.09
CA PHE A 252 1.58 23.03 3.93
C PHE A 252 2.27 24.35 4.27
N TRP A 253 3.16 24.79 3.39
CA TRP A 253 3.53 26.18 3.32
C TRP A 253 2.39 26.96 2.66
N HIS A 254 1.67 27.72 3.48
CA HIS A 254 0.50 28.49 3.06
C HIS A 254 0.92 29.89 2.63
N VAL A 255 0.75 30.21 1.35
CA VAL A 255 1.28 31.43 0.71
C VAL A 255 0.18 32.10 -0.10
N SER A 256 0.08 33.42 0.01
CA SER A 256 -0.84 34.20 -0.84
C SER A 256 -0.21 34.43 -2.20
N VAL A 257 -0.99 34.29 -3.28
CA VAL A 257 -0.53 34.64 -4.64
C VAL A 257 -0.14 36.12 -4.75
N SER A 258 -0.70 36.98 -3.90
CA SER A 258 -0.35 38.40 -3.86
C SER A 258 1.09 38.66 -3.44
N GLU A 259 1.79 37.69 -2.84
CA GLU A 259 3.21 37.83 -2.49
C GLU A 259 4.13 37.75 -3.72
N PHE A 260 3.60 37.32 -4.87
CA PHE A 260 4.33 37.21 -6.14
C PHE A 260 4.00 38.32 -7.15
N LEU A 261 3.04 39.20 -6.81
CA LEU A 261 2.58 40.32 -7.64
C LEU A 261 3.12 41.65 -7.08
#